data_AF-A0A946U5T9-F1
#
_entry.id   AF-A0A946U5T9-F1
#
_cell.length_a   1.000
_cell.length_b   1.000
_cell.length_c   1.000
_cell.angle_alpha   90.00
_cell.angle_beta   90.00
_cell.angle_gamma   90.00
#
_symmetry.space_group_name_H-M   'P 1'
#
loop_
_entity.id
_entity.type
_entity.pdbx_description
1 polymer ?
#
loop_
_entity_poly.entity_id
_entity_poly.type
_entity_poly.pdbx_seq_one_letter_code
_entity_poly.pdbx_strand_id
1 'polypeptide(L)'
;MKNKLIQLSALLFLFFTTQSFANPINKINFIGLNNTSETTLLSLIPFEAGQNFSPYVSDQIIESLFKTGLFENISIVKDEKSLDITLKENPTIKFLEIELSSDSAFSDWLKGEKIHFTSEILNEQITENALSAGNIFTEKKLEDFILLLESEYSQAGYFNSKIIQNIEIDTQNRAGIVLIVSQGNRATIDSFVISGSDKISEKELLKLFKIGEPDMALINYFTNKDDFSDSK
;
A
#
# COMPACT_ATOMS: atom_id res chain seq x y z
N MET A 1 -33.20 21.50 -62.37
CA MET A 1 -33.43 21.68 -60.92
C MET A 1 -32.40 20.95 -60.05
N LYS A 2 -31.99 19.73 -60.38
CA LYS A 2 -30.96 18.96 -59.63
C LYS A 2 -29.66 19.72 -59.34
N ASN A 3 -29.05 20.38 -60.34
CA ASN A 3 -27.77 21.06 -60.14
C ASN A 3 -27.85 22.27 -59.20
N LYS A 4 -28.97 23.01 -59.21
CA LYS A 4 -29.19 24.11 -58.25
C LYS A 4 -29.37 23.59 -56.83
N LEU A 5 -30.01 22.44 -56.65
CA LEU A 5 -30.23 21.82 -55.35
C LEU A 5 -28.92 21.28 -54.75
N ILE A 6 -28.04 20.70 -55.58
CA ILE A 6 -26.70 20.26 -55.19
C ILE A 6 -25.82 21.44 -54.80
N GLN A 7 -25.84 22.53 -55.58
CA GLN A 7 -25.10 23.76 -55.24
C GLN A 7 -25.59 24.39 -53.93
N LEU A 8 -26.91 24.40 -53.69
CA LEU A 8 -27.49 24.92 -52.46
C LEU A 8 -27.12 24.04 -51.25
N SER A 9 -27.11 22.72 -51.42
CA SER A 9 -26.73 21.78 -50.37
C SER A 9 -25.24 21.85 -50.03
N ALA A 10 -24.36 22.05 -51.03
CA ALA A 10 -22.94 22.27 -50.82
C ALA A 10 -22.66 23.59 -50.10
N LEU A 11 -23.42 24.65 -50.40
CA LEU A 11 -23.32 25.94 -49.71
C LEU A 11 -23.77 25.84 -48.24
N LEU A 12 -24.79 25.02 -47.96
CA LEU A 12 -25.26 24.78 -46.59
C LEU A 12 -24.21 24.03 -45.74
N PHE A 13 -23.46 23.10 -46.34
CA PHE A 13 -22.36 22.39 -45.64
C PHE A 13 -21.21 23.32 -45.24
N LEU A 14 -20.97 24.42 -45.97
CA LEU A 14 -19.95 25.42 -45.59
C LEU A 14 -20.33 26.21 -44.32
N PHE A 15 -21.62 26.27 -43.95
CA PHE A 15 -22.08 26.88 -42.70
C PHE A 15 -21.95 25.95 -41.48
N PHE A 16 -21.70 24.66 -41.69
CA PHE A 16 -21.41 23.69 -40.61
C PHE A 16 -19.91 23.58 -40.31
N THR A 17 -19.12 24.62 -40.59
CA THR A 17 -17.73 24.67 -40.15
C THR A 17 -17.71 24.85 -38.63
N THR A 18 -17.21 23.84 -37.92
CA THR A 18 -17.01 23.92 -36.47
C THR A 18 -15.94 24.97 -36.19
N GLN A 19 -16.33 26.08 -35.58
CA GLN A 19 -15.39 27.07 -35.04
C GLN A 19 -14.59 26.38 -33.92
N SER A 20 -13.32 26.05 -34.19
CA SER A 20 -12.40 25.57 -33.17
C SER A 20 -11.84 26.78 -32.44
N PHE A 21 -12.24 26.98 -31.20
CA PHE A 21 -11.68 28.03 -30.35
C PHE A 21 -10.38 27.49 -29.74
N ALA A 22 -9.25 28.12 -30.09
CA ALA A 22 -8.00 27.87 -29.41
C ALA A 22 -8.15 28.29 -27.93
N ASN A 23 -7.77 27.40 -27.02
CA ASN A 23 -7.85 27.61 -25.58
C ASN A 23 -6.48 27.40 -24.92
N PRO A 24 -5.45 28.14 -25.39
CA PRO A 24 -4.09 27.93 -24.92
C PRO A 24 -3.93 28.43 -23.49
N ILE A 25 -3.19 27.67 -22.69
CA ILE A 25 -2.75 28.10 -21.36
C ILE A 25 -1.41 28.81 -21.51
N ASN A 26 -1.34 30.07 -21.12
CA ASN A 26 -0.11 30.86 -21.23
C ASN A 26 0.82 30.69 -20.02
N LYS A 27 0.27 30.28 -18.88
CA LYS A 27 0.98 30.22 -17.61
C LYS A 27 0.52 29.05 -16.77
N ILE A 28 1.46 28.36 -16.15
CA ILE A 28 1.20 27.32 -15.15
C ILE A 28 1.73 27.85 -13.83
N ASN A 29 0.91 27.83 -12.78
CA ASN A 29 1.30 28.20 -11.42
C ASN A 29 1.20 26.95 -10.54
N PHE A 30 2.23 26.71 -9.72
CA PHE A 30 2.19 25.64 -8.72
C PHE A 30 2.01 26.25 -7.33
N ILE A 31 1.11 25.68 -6.54
CA ILE A 31 0.75 26.17 -5.21
C ILE A 31 0.92 25.04 -4.20
N GLY A 32 1.53 25.33 -3.05
CA GLY A 32 1.68 24.36 -1.95
C GLY A 32 2.95 23.51 -2.00
N LEU A 33 3.94 23.90 -2.82
CA LEU A 33 5.25 23.26 -2.85
C LEU A 33 6.03 23.53 -1.56
N ASN A 34 6.74 22.51 -1.08
CA ASN A 34 7.62 22.62 0.08
C ASN A 34 9.04 22.18 -0.29
N ASN A 35 9.20 20.93 -0.74
CA ASN A 35 10.51 20.37 -1.07
C ASN A 35 10.75 20.25 -2.59
N THR A 36 9.70 20.21 -3.40
CA THR A 36 9.79 20.02 -4.86
C THR A 36 9.89 21.36 -5.57
N SER A 37 10.79 21.48 -6.57
CA SER A 37 10.91 22.69 -7.38
C SER A 37 9.92 22.71 -8.55
N GLU A 38 9.43 23.89 -8.93
CA GLU A 38 8.55 24.08 -10.10
C GLU A 38 9.18 23.53 -11.39
N THR A 39 10.50 23.70 -11.57
CA THR A 39 11.23 23.19 -12.74
C THR A 39 11.14 21.66 -12.83
N THR A 40 11.23 20.97 -11.68
CA THR A 40 11.05 19.51 -11.63
C THR A 40 9.63 19.13 -12.04
N LEU A 41 8.62 19.83 -11.53
CA LEU A 41 7.21 19.56 -11.89
C LEU A 41 6.94 19.76 -13.38
N LEU A 42 7.47 20.84 -13.98
CA LEU A 42 7.34 21.08 -15.42
C LEU A 42 7.92 19.94 -16.26
N SER A 43 8.97 19.27 -15.77
CA SER A 43 9.55 18.09 -16.46
C SER A 43 8.75 16.80 -16.26
N LEU A 44 7.88 16.74 -15.26
CA LEU A 44 7.07 15.57 -14.91
C LEU A 44 5.68 15.58 -15.53
N ILE A 45 5.15 16.77 -15.87
CA ILE A 45 3.81 16.89 -16.45
C ILE A 45 3.87 16.78 -17.98
N PRO A 46 2.95 16.04 -18.62
CA PRO A 46 2.87 15.94 -20.08
C PRO A 46 2.14 17.15 -20.68
N PHE A 47 2.47 18.37 -20.24
CA PHE A 47 1.80 19.59 -20.64
C PHE A 47 2.74 20.80 -20.59
N GLU A 48 2.67 21.65 -21.61
CA GLU A 48 3.50 22.86 -21.71
C GLU A 48 2.64 24.11 -21.94
N ALA A 49 3.13 25.25 -21.47
CA ALA A 49 2.52 26.54 -21.76
C ALA A 49 2.45 26.78 -23.29
N GLY A 50 1.32 27.28 -23.76
CA GLY A 50 0.96 27.47 -25.16
C GLY A 50 0.06 26.36 -25.72
N GLN A 51 -0.07 25.23 -25.03
CA GLN A 51 -0.93 24.12 -25.45
C GLN A 51 -2.40 24.35 -25.06
N ASN A 52 -3.30 23.77 -25.85
CA ASN A 52 -4.74 23.77 -25.55
C ASN A 52 -5.02 22.89 -24.34
N PHE A 53 -5.78 23.42 -23.39
CA PHE A 53 -6.20 22.68 -22.21
C PHE A 53 -7.58 22.06 -22.38
N SER A 54 -7.72 20.82 -21.90
CA SER A 54 -8.99 20.10 -21.81
C SER A 54 -9.02 19.28 -20.51
N PRO A 55 -10.21 18.83 -20.04
CA PRO A 55 -10.29 17.95 -18.87
C PRO A 55 -9.44 16.69 -19.01
N TYR A 56 -9.33 16.12 -20.21
CA TYR A 56 -8.47 14.97 -20.47
C TYR A 56 -6.98 15.26 -20.16
N VAL A 57 -6.49 16.45 -20.53
CA VAL A 57 -5.12 16.88 -20.21
C VAL A 57 -4.95 17.04 -18.69
N SER A 58 -5.98 17.54 -18.00
CA SER A 58 -5.99 17.61 -16.53
C SER A 58 -5.77 16.22 -15.91
N ASP A 59 -6.50 15.21 -16.38
CA ASP A 59 -6.37 13.84 -15.87
C ASP A 59 -4.97 13.28 -16.10
N GLN A 60 -4.38 13.53 -17.28
CA GLN A 60 -3.00 13.10 -17.58
C GLN A 60 -1.96 13.77 -16.67
N ILE A 61 -2.13 15.06 -16.37
CA ILE A 61 -1.25 15.78 -15.43
C ILE A 61 -1.37 15.16 -14.04
N ILE A 62 -2.61 14.99 -13.55
CA ILE A 62 -2.90 14.40 -12.24
C ILE A 62 -2.29 13.00 -12.14
N GLU A 63 -2.52 12.15 -13.14
CA GLU A 63 -1.99 10.79 -13.19
C GLU A 63 -0.45 10.78 -13.19
N SER A 64 0.19 11.61 -14.02
CA SER A 64 1.66 11.67 -14.09
C SER A 64 2.28 12.07 -12.75
N LEU A 65 1.69 13.06 -12.08
CA LEU A 65 2.16 13.53 -10.78
C LEU A 65 1.89 12.52 -9.66
N PHE A 66 0.72 11.87 -9.61
CA PHE A 66 0.44 10.83 -8.62
C PHE A 66 1.37 9.61 -8.77
N LYS A 67 1.72 9.22 -10.01
CA LYS A 67 2.67 8.12 -10.28
C LYS A 67 4.05 8.34 -9.66
N THR A 68 4.45 9.59 -9.41
CA THR A 68 5.72 9.89 -8.73
C THR A 68 5.70 9.52 -7.25
N GLY A 69 4.50 9.39 -6.65
CA GLY A 69 4.32 9.20 -5.22
C GLY A 69 4.64 10.45 -4.37
N LEU A 70 5.01 11.58 -4.97
CA LEU A 70 5.39 12.80 -4.25
C LEU A 70 4.21 13.57 -3.64
N PHE A 71 3.00 13.36 -4.15
CA PHE A 71 1.83 14.17 -3.80
C PHE A 71 0.70 13.32 -3.22
N GLU A 72 0.15 13.79 -2.10
CA GLU A 72 -1.04 13.25 -1.44
C GLU A 72 -2.31 13.72 -2.15
N ASN A 73 -2.32 15.01 -2.55
CA ASN A 73 -3.47 15.63 -3.19
C ASN A 73 -3.03 16.58 -4.29
N ILE A 74 -3.79 16.57 -5.38
CA ILE A 74 -3.57 17.39 -6.56
C ILE A 74 -4.92 17.94 -6.99
N SER A 75 -5.02 19.26 -7.12
CA SER A 75 -6.19 19.95 -7.64
C SER A 75 -5.77 20.92 -8.73
N ILE A 76 -6.45 20.87 -9.86
CA ILE A 76 -6.15 21.71 -11.01
C ILE A 76 -7.36 22.63 -11.24
N VAL A 77 -7.11 23.94 -11.14
CA VAL A 77 -8.09 24.96 -11.45
C VAL A 77 -7.58 25.74 -12.66
N LYS A 78 -8.43 25.86 -13.67
CA LYS A 78 -8.13 26.72 -14.82
C LYS A 78 -8.75 28.09 -14.59
N ASP A 79 -7.95 29.13 -14.69
CA ASP A 79 -8.39 30.53 -14.69
C ASP A 79 -8.02 31.22 -16.00
N GLU A 80 -9.01 31.51 -16.85
CA GLU A 80 -8.89 32.08 -18.20
C GLU A 80 -7.78 31.45 -19.06
N LYS A 81 -6.55 31.97 -18.95
CA LYS A 81 -5.34 31.56 -19.68
C LYS A 81 -4.23 31.04 -18.77
N SER A 82 -4.54 30.72 -17.53
CA SER A 82 -3.62 30.18 -16.54
C SER A 82 -4.15 28.90 -15.93
N LEU A 83 -3.22 28.05 -15.51
CA LEU A 83 -3.51 26.78 -14.85
C LEU A 83 -2.89 26.79 -13.47
N ASP A 84 -3.72 26.78 -12.45
CA ASP A 84 -3.31 26.73 -11.05
C ASP A 84 -3.35 25.27 -10.59
N ILE A 85 -2.18 24.71 -10.33
CA ILE A 85 -2.00 23.35 -9.84
C ILE A 85 -1.68 23.44 -8.34
N THR A 86 -2.69 23.18 -7.52
CA THR A 86 -2.55 23.10 -6.07
C THR A 86 -2.12 21.69 -5.68
N LEU A 87 -1.05 21.60 -4.90
CA LEU A 87 -0.37 20.37 -4.54
C LEU A 87 -0.25 20.27 -3.02
N LYS A 88 -0.47 19.07 -2.49
CA LYS A 88 -0.09 18.70 -1.13
C LYS A 88 0.94 17.58 -1.23
N GLU A 89 2.17 17.85 -0.81
CA GLU A 89 3.25 16.86 -0.84
C GLU A 89 3.03 15.77 0.23
N ASN A 90 3.30 14.53 -0.14
CA ASN A 90 3.41 13.43 0.82
C ASN A 90 4.60 13.69 1.77
N PRO A 91 4.48 13.34 3.06
CA PRO A 91 5.57 13.52 3.99
C PRO A 91 6.71 12.54 3.71
N THR A 92 7.90 12.87 4.20
CA THR A 92 9.05 11.94 4.18
C THR A 92 9.15 11.18 5.50
N ILE A 93 9.61 9.94 5.49
CA ILE A 93 9.74 9.15 6.70
C ILE A 93 10.92 9.69 7.51
N LYS A 94 10.65 10.09 8.76
CA LYS A 94 11.69 10.45 9.72
C LYS A 94 12.28 9.21 10.38
N PHE A 95 11.39 8.33 10.83
CA PHE A 95 11.71 7.01 11.37
C PHE A 95 10.45 6.13 11.31
N LEU A 96 10.66 4.82 11.24
CA LEU A 96 9.66 3.80 11.49
C LEU A 96 10.25 2.88 12.56
N GLU A 97 9.57 2.79 13.70
CA GLU A 97 9.95 1.92 14.81
C GLU A 97 8.86 0.87 15.03
N ILE A 98 9.27 -0.36 15.32
CA ILE A 98 8.35 -1.46 15.64
C ILE A 98 8.60 -1.90 17.07
N GLU A 99 7.63 -1.62 17.93
CA GLU A 99 7.62 -2.03 19.32
C GLU A 99 6.90 -3.36 19.45
N LEU A 100 7.65 -4.39 19.82
CA LEU A 100 7.09 -5.71 20.10
C LEU A 100 6.50 -5.72 21.50
N SER A 101 5.19 -5.49 21.59
CA SER A 101 4.43 -5.62 22.83
C SER A 101 4.28 -7.09 23.19
N SER A 102 4.58 -7.39 24.44
CA SER A 102 4.59 -8.74 24.97
C SER A 102 3.58 -8.80 26.12
N ASP A 103 2.30 -8.60 25.79
CA ASP A 103 1.18 -8.70 26.75
C ASP A 103 1.13 -10.09 27.42
N SER A 104 1.74 -11.08 26.78
CA SER A 104 1.89 -12.47 27.23
C SER A 104 3.34 -12.84 27.60
N ALA A 105 4.25 -11.86 27.78
CA ALA A 105 5.68 -12.08 28.09
C ALA A 105 5.93 -13.12 29.18
N PHE A 106 5.11 -13.13 30.24
CA PHE A 106 5.28 -14.06 31.35
C PHE A 106 4.83 -15.48 31.01
N SER A 107 3.71 -15.67 30.30
CA SER A 107 3.26 -17.00 29.85
C SER A 107 4.14 -17.56 28.75
N ASP A 108 4.60 -16.70 27.85
CA ASP A 108 5.38 -17.09 26.66
C ASP A 108 6.82 -17.42 27.07
N TRP A 109 7.39 -16.68 28.03
CA TRP A 109 8.64 -17.05 28.70
C TRP A 109 8.52 -18.37 29.46
N LEU A 110 7.41 -18.62 30.16
CA LEU A 110 7.16 -19.89 30.85
C LEU A 110 6.96 -21.07 29.88
N LYS A 111 6.57 -20.81 28.63
CA LYS A 111 6.40 -21.82 27.56
C LYS A 111 7.59 -21.92 26.62
N GLY A 112 8.57 -21.01 26.73
CA GLY A 112 9.70 -20.93 25.79
C GLY A 112 9.30 -20.52 24.37
N GLU A 113 8.15 -19.87 24.19
CA GLU A 113 7.70 -19.38 22.88
C GLU A 113 8.65 -18.27 22.40
N LYS A 114 9.20 -18.46 21.20
CA LYS A 114 10.08 -17.48 20.58
C LYS A 114 9.24 -16.42 19.86
N ILE A 115 9.63 -15.16 20.05
CA ILE A 115 9.13 -14.06 19.22
C ILE A 115 9.42 -14.42 17.75
N HIS A 116 8.40 -14.34 16.91
CA HIS A 116 8.50 -14.76 15.51
C HIS A 116 9.48 -13.87 14.71
N PHE A 117 9.37 -12.57 14.91
CA PHE A 117 10.25 -11.59 14.28
C PHE A 117 11.39 -11.17 15.19
N THR A 118 12.59 -11.10 14.63
CA THR A 118 13.70 -10.38 15.27
C THR A 118 13.73 -8.95 14.75
N SER A 119 14.31 -8.03 15.53
CA SER A 119 14.47 -6.64 15.14
C SER A 119 15.26 -6.49 13.83
N GLU A 120 16.20 -7.40 13.55
CA GLU A 120 16.97 -7.39 12.29
C GLU A 120 16.09 -7.69 11.07
N ILE A 121 15.23 -8.73 11.15
CA ILE A 121 14.31 -9.10 10.06
C ILE A 121 13.31 -7.96 9.81
N LEU A 122 12.80 -7.35 10.87
CA LEU A 122 11.88 -6.22 10.74
C LEU A 122 12.54 -5.02 10.06
N ASN A 123 13.78 -4.71 10.39
CA ASN A 123 14.53 -3.62 9.74
C ASN A 123 14.82 -3.91 8.26
N GLU A 124 15.09 -5.16 7.90
CA GLU A 124 15.21 -5.59 6.51
C GLU A 124 13.88 -5.38 5.77
N GLN A 125 12.78 -5.86 6.33
CA GLN A 125 11.43 -5.70 5.77
C GLN A 125 11.02 -4.22 5.60
N ILE A 126 11.35 -3.35 6.56
CA ILE A 126 11.14 -1.89 6.44
C ILE A 126 11.91 -1.33 5.23
N THR A 127 13.14 -1.77 5.03
CA THR A 127 14.00 -1.31 3.94
C THR A 127 13.50 -1.81 2.58
N GLU A 128 13.16 -3.09 2.48
CA GLU A 128 12.63 -3.72 1.26
C GLU A 128 11.32 -3.09 0.80
N ASN A 129 10.46 -2.68 1.73
CA ASN A 129 9.19 -2.02 1.45
C ASN A 129 9.30 -0.50 1.29
N ALA A 130 10.52 0.06 1.20
CA ALA A 130 10.78 1.49 1.05
C ALA A 130 10.11 2.36 2.13
N LEU A 131 10.10 1.86 3.37
CA LEU A 131 9.60 2.54 4.56
C LEU A 131 10.73 3.05 5.48
N SER A 132 11.97 3.05 5.00
CA SER A 132 13.12 3.57 5.73
C SER A 132 13.16 5.10 5.75
N ALA A 133 13.96 5.66 6.66
CA ALA A 133 14.11 7.10 6.79
C ALA A 133 14.54 7.76 5.46
N GLY A 134 13.88 8.86 5.09
CA GLY A 134 14.09 9.59 3.84
C GLY A 134 13.22 9.14 2.67
N ASN A 135 12.60 7.95 2.73
CA ASN A 135 11.61 7.55 1.73
C ASN A 135 10.32 8.38 1.86
N ILE A 136 9.55 8.44 0.76
CA ILE A 136 8.24 9.09 0.77
C ILE A 136 7.22 8.16 1.46
N PHE A 137 6.56 8.70 2.48
CA PHE A 137 5.47 8.04 3.19
C PHE A 137 4.17 8.15 2.41
N THR A 138 3.45 7.05 2.30
CA THR A 138 2.04 7.05 1.92
C THR A 138 1.30 6.08 2.83
N GLU A 139 0.05 6.40 3.17
CA GLU A 139 -0.79 5.54 4.01
C GLU A 139 -0.91 4.14 3.40
N LYS A 140 -1.12 4.07 2.09
CA LYS A 140 -1.15 2.81 1.34
C LYS A 140 0.09 1.93 1.54
N LYS A 141 1.30 2.50 1.52
CA LYS A 141 2.53 1.70 1.74
C LYS A 141 2.57 1.11 3.14
N LEU A 142 2.12 1.87 4.13
CA LEU A 142 2.07 1.40 5.51
C LEU A 142 1.00 0.31 5.68
N GLU A 143 -0.18 0.48 5.09
CA GLU A 143 -1.23 -0.53 5.09
C GLU A 143 -0.76 -1.84 4.41
N ASP A 144 -0.18 -1.75 3.22
CA ASP A 144 0.36 -2.91 2.49
C ASP A 144 1.44 -3.63 3.33
N PHE A 145 2.27 -2.87 4.06
CA PHE A 145 3.28 -3.41 4.97
C PHE A 145 2.70 -4.07 6.23
N ILE A 146 1.66 -3.48 6.84
CA ILE A 146 0.97 -4.07 7.99
C ILE A 146 0.31 -5.39 7.57
N LEU A 147 -0.35 -5.42 6.41
CA LEU A 147 -0.95 -6.64 5.86
C LEU A 147 0.08 -7.74 5.61
N LEU A 148 1.28 -7.36 5.13
CA LEU A 148 2.39 -8.29 4.99
C LEU A 148 2.79 -8.90 6.34
N LEU A 149 2.97 -8.08 7.38
CA LEU A 149 3.32 -8.57 8.72
C LEU A 149 2.23 -9.47 9.31
N GLU A 150 0.95 -9.10 9.17
CA GLU A 150 -0.19 -9.91 9.60
C GLU A 150 -0.22 -11.27 8.87
N SER A 151 0.04 -11.27 7.57
CA SER A 151 0.13 -12.50 6.75
C SER A 151 1.24 -13.42 7.22
N GLU A 152 2.43 -12.89 7.52
CA GLU A 152 3.55 -13.65 8.05
C GLU A 152 3.24 -14.24 9.44
N TYR A 153 2.65 -13.44 10.33
CA TYR A 153 2.17 -13.94 11.63
C TYR A 153 1.14 -15.07 11.47
N SER A 154 0.17 -14.90 10.57
CA SER A 154 -0.85 -15.91 10.27
C SER A 154 -0.21 -17.21 9.77
N GLN A 155 0.73 -17.14 8.82
CA GLN A 155 1.46 -18.31 8.30
C GLN A 155 2.25 -19.03 9.41
N ALA A 156 2.75 -18.26 10.38
CA ALA A 156 3.39 -18.78 11.57
C ALA A 156 2.42 -19.24 12.68
N GLY A 157 1.12 -19.25 12.43
CA GLY A 157 0.08 -19.73 13.34
C GLY A 157 -0.40 -18.72 14.39
N TYR A 158 -0.04 -17.44 14.26
CA TYR A 158 -0.45 -16.36 15.16
C TYR A 158 -1.63 -15.56 14.58
N PHE A 159 -2.81 -16.18 14.54
CA PHE A 159 -4.02 -15.57 13.96
C PHE A 159 -4.60 -14.40 14.77
N ASN A 160 -4.27 -14.32 16.05
CA ASN A 160 -4.74 -13.26 16.94
C ASN A 160 -3.68 -12.16 17.12
N SER A 161 -2.76 -12.03 16.16
CA SER A 161 -1.82 -10.92 16.13
C SER A 161 -2.56 -9.59 15.93
N LYS A 162 -2.01 -8.52 16.51
CA LYS A 162 -2.59 -7.19 16.45
C LYS A 162 -1.49 -6.17 16.22
N ILE A 163 -1.65 -5.32 15.21
CA ILE A 163 -0.72 -4.25 14.91
C ILE A 163 -1.45 -2.92 15.07
N ILE A 164 -0.96 -2.06 15.95
CA ILE A 164 -1.50 -0.71 16.19
C ILE A 164 -0.50 0.29 15.61
N GLN A 165 -0.95 1.13 14.69
CA GLN A 165 -0.13 2.18 14.11
C GLN A 165 -0.36 3.54 14.81
N ASN A 166 0.73 4.23 15.13
CA ASN A 166 0.73 5.62 15.58
C ASN A 166 1.58 6.43 14.61
N ILE A 167 0.99 7.48 14.03
CA ILE A 167 1.64 8.30 13.00
C ILE A 167 1.58 9.75 13.46
N GLU A 168 2.73 10.41 13.51
CA GLU A 168 2.84 11.83 13.78
C GLU A 168 3.61 12.54 12.67
N ILE A 169 3.05 13.63 12.14
CA ILE A 169 3.70 14.44 11.11
C ILE A 169 4.24 15.71 11.77
N ASP A 170 5.54 15.97 11.59
CA ASP A 170 6.19 17.15 12.15
C ASP A 170 6.05 18.41 11.26
N THR A 171 6.53 19.54 11.77
CA THR A 171 6.46 20.83 11.06
C THR A 171 7.29 20.90 9.77
N GLN A 172 8.17 19.92 9.54
CA GLN A 172 8.96 19.80 8.31
C GLN A 172 8.33 18.82 7.31
N ASN A 173 7.06 18.45 7.52
CA ASN A 173 6.34 17.45 6.72
C ASN A 173 7.06 16.09 6.73
N ARG A 174 7.47 15.63 7.92
CA ARG A 174 8.07 14.30 8.08
C ARG A 174 7.24 13.43 9.02
N ALA A 175 7.00 12.19 8.61
CA ALA A 175 6.23 11.21 9.37
C ALA A 175 7.14 10.42 10.32
N GLY A 176 6.86 10.46 11.62
CA GLY A 176 7.32 9.48 12.59
C GLY A 176 6.25 8.41 12.75
N ILE A 177 6.65 7.15 12.58
CA ILE A 177 5.75 6.00 12.58
C ILE A 177 6.18 5.05 13.69
N VAL A 178 5.25 4.68 14.56
CA VAL A 178 5.46 3.66 15.59
C VAL A 178 4.41 2.58 15.40
N LEU A 179 4.85 1.34 15.16
CA LEU A 179 3.98 0.17 15.09
C LEU A 179 4.12 -0.62 16.39
N ILE A 180 3.04 -0.72 17.15
CA ILE A 180 2.97 -1.56 18.34
C ILE A 180 2.38 -2.90 17.91
N VAL A 181 3.19 -3.93 17.98
CA VAL A 181 2.84 -5.28 17.50
C VAL A 181 2.65 -6.20 18.70
N SER A 182 1.46 -6.79 18.81
CA SER A 182 1.14 -7.86 19.75
C SER A 182 1.03 -9.16 18.97
N GLN A 183 1.92 -10.12 19.23
CA GLN A 183 1.92 -11.40 18.52
C GLN A 183 0.67 -12.24 18.83
N GLY A 184 0.19 -12.18 20.07
CA GLY A 184 -0.89 -13.04 20.56
C GLY A 184 -0.44 -14.49 20.74
N ASN A 185 -1.39 -15.34 21.11
CA ASN A 185 -1.12 -16.77 21.33
C ASN A 185 -1.04 -17.51 20.00
N ARG A 186 -0.13 -18.49 19.93
CA ARG A 186 -0.06 -19.42 18.81
C ARG A 186 -1.28 -20.34 18.79
N ALA A 187 -1.82 -20.58 17.60
CA ALA A 187 -2.86 -21.58 17.40
C ALA A 187 -2.31 -22.99 17.59
N THR A 188 -3.12 -23.82 18.22
CA THR A 188 -2.81 -25.23 18.48
C THR A 188 -3.86 -26.14 17.86
N ILE A 189 -3.46 -27.35 17.52
CA ILE A 189 -4.30 -28.40 16.92
C ILE A 189 -4.98 -29.18 18.04
N ASP A 190 -6.26 -28.93 18.27
CA ASP A 190 -7.05 -29.67 19.26
C ASP A 190 -7.36 -31.11 18.81
N SER A 191 -7.71 -31.28 17.52
CA SER A 191 -8.04 -32.58 16.93
C SER A 191 -7.51 -32.71 15.50
N PHE A 192 -7.03 -33.91 15.11
CA PHE A 192 -6.58 -34.22 13.76
C PHE A 192 -7.13 -35.57 13.29
N VAL A 193 -8.13 -35.52 12.41
CA VAL A 193 -8.84 -36.70 11.90
C VAL A 193 -8.61 -36.91 10.41
N ILE A 194 -8.36 -38.15 9.99
CA ILE A 194 -8.24 -38.56 8.58
C ILE A 194 -9.44 -39.42 8.20
N SER A 195 -10.32 -38.84 7.37
CA SER A 195 -11.47 -39.56 6.80
C SER A 195 -11.08 -40.37 5.56
N GLY A 196 -11.68 -41.56 5.38
CA GLY A 196 -11.49 -42.40 4.18
C GLY A 196 -10.28 -43.34 4.20
N SER A 197 -9.77 -43.67 5.38
CA SER A 197 -8.59 -44.52 5.59
C SER A 197 -8.91 -46.03 5.58
N ASP A 198 -9.44 -46.55 4.46
CA ASP A 198 -9.96 -47.93 4.39
C ASP A 198 -8.89 -49.03 4.32
N LYS A 199 -7.70 -48.71 3.80
CA LYS A 199 -6.61 -49.68 3.54
C LYS A 199 -5.44 -49.59 4.52
N ILE A 200 -5.27 -48.45 5.18
CA ILE A 200 -4.19 -48.15 6.11
C ILE A 200 -4.84 -47.49 7.32
N SER A 201 -4.44 -47.87 8.52
CA SER A 201 -5.06 -47.30 9.72
C SER A 201 -4.77 -45.79 9.82
N GLU A 202 -5.77 -45.01 10.23
CA GLU A 202 -5.62 -43.58 10.51
C GLU A 202 -4.42 -43.29 11.42
N LYS A 203 -4.22 -44.12 12.45
CA LYS A 203 -3.10 -43.99 13.38
C LYS A 203 -1.73 -44.15 12.70
N GLU A 204 -1.61 -45.00 11.69
CA GLU A 204 -0.37 -45.13 10.91
C GLU A 204 -0.14 -43.92 10.02
N LEU A 205 -1.21 -43.38 9.42
CA LEU A 205 -1.13 -42.18 8.58
C LEU A 205 -0.77 -40.94 9.41
N LEU A 206 -1.39 -40.74 10.58
CA LEU A 206 -1.12 -39.61 11.47
C LEU A 206 0.32 -39.57 11.96
N LYS A 207 0.99 -40.72 12.13
CA LYS A 207 2.41 -40.79 12.51
C LYS A 207 3.37 -40.24 11.44
N LEU A 208 2.91 -40.09 10.20
CA LEU A 208 3.73 -39.54 9.11
C LEU A 208 3.75 -38.01 9.12
N PHE A 209 2.80 -37.37 9.81
CA PHE A 209 2.75 -35.92 9.93
C PHE A 209 3.69 -35.44 11.04
N LYS A 210 4.31 -34.28 10.80
CA LYS A 210 5.15 -33.60 11.80
C LYS A 210 4.32 -32.86 12.86
N ILE A 211 3.08 -32.52 12.50
CA ILE A 211 2.12 -31.80 13.33
C ILE A 211 0.94 -32.71 13.65
N GLY A 212 0.24 -32.44 14.75
CA GLY A 212 -1.02 -33.09 15.08
C GLY A 212 -1.42 -32.89 16.54
N GLU A 213 -2.31 -33.73 17.05
CA GLU A 213 -2.83 -33.59 18.42
C GLU A 213 -1.72 -33.60 19.47
N PRO A 214 -1.90 -32.86 20.59
CA PRO A 214 -0.93 -32.81 21.66
C PRO A 214 -0.72 -34.20 22.26
N ASP A 215 0.56 -34.56 22.46
CA ASP A 215 0.91 -35.75 23.23
C ASP A 215 0.61 -35.51 24.74
N MET A 216 1.13 -36.36 25.64
CA MET A 216 1.03 -36.07 27.09
C MET A 216 1.64 -34.68 27.40
N ALA A 217 1.01 -33.91 28.29
CA ALA A 217 1.34 -32.51 28.56
C ALA A 217 2.85 -32.20 28.75
N LEU A 218 3.58 -33.08 29.44
CA LEU A 218 5.02 -32.91 29.66
C LEU A 218 5.87 -33.18 28.42
N ILE A 219 5.46 -34.10 27.55
CA ILE A 219 6.15 -34.41 26.29
C ILE A 219 5.86 -33.31 25.29
N ASN A 220 4.59 -32.89 25.21
CA ASN A 220 4.15 -31.87 24.27
C ASN A 220 4.82 -30.51 24.53
N TYR A 221 5.12 -30.17 25.79
CA TYR A 221 5.90 -28.98 26.15
C TYR A 221 7.28 -28.90 25.48
N PHE A 222 7.88 -30.03 25.12
CA PHE A 222 9.18 -30.05 24.42
C PHE A 222 9.04 -30.29 22.91
N THR A 223 8.00 -31.03 22.50
CA THR A 223 7.83 -31.40 21.09
C THR A 223 7.06 -30.34 20.29
N ASN A 224 6.20 -29.55 20.94
CA ASN A 224 5.31 -28.56 20.33
C ASN A 224 4.63 -29.12 19.08
N LYS A 225 4.04 -30.32 19.23
CA LYS A 225 3.54 -31.11 18.11
C LYS A 225 2.20 -30.58 17.59
N ASP A 226 1.45 -29.95 18.49
CA ASP A 226 0.17 -29.29 18.25
C ASP A 226 0.31 -27.86 17.74
N ASP A 227 1.51 -27.29 17.71
CA ASP A 227 1.73 -25.97 17.13
C ASP A 227 1.32 -25.92 15.66
N PHE A 228 0.32 -25.09 15.35
CA PHE A 228 -0.10 -24.86 13.98
C PHE A 228 0.91 -23.98 13.21
N SER A 229 1.16 -24.31 11.95
CA SER A 229 1.97 -23.52 11.01
C SER A 229 1.60 -23.93 9.58
N ASP A 230 1.27 -22.96 8.72
CA ASP A 230 0.94 -23.26 7.31
C ASP A 230 2.16 -23.75 6.51
N SER A 231 3.36 -23.46 7.02
CA SER A 231 4.66 -23.67 6.35
C SER A 231 5.36 -25.00 6.64
N LYS A 232 4.75 -25.96 7.36
CA LYS A 232 5.42 -27.20 7.83
C LYS A 232 4.86 -28.52 7.33
#